data_AF-A0A2T0QY19-F1
#
_entry.id   AF-A0A2T0QY19-F1
#
_cell.length_a   1.000
_cell.length_b   1.000
_cell.length_c   1.000
_cell.angle_alpha   90.00
_cell.angle_beta   90.00
_cell.angle_gamma   90.00
#
_symmetry.space_group_name_H-M   'P 1'
#
loop_
_entity.id
_entity.type
_entity.pdbx_description
1 polymer ?
#
loop_
_entity_poly.entity_id
_entity_poly.type
_entity_poly.pdbx_seq_one_letter_code
_entity_poly.pdbx_strand_id
1 'polypeptide(L)'
;MARHVTVRTGTRAVVTVDGLVVAVLDPGRHRLPGRRSRRAVEVVDVRENLLLITSQEAAALDVPGVRFAIAVRLRTVDPVAFGTVSQSPLDDVRLSAQVAARDWIAARTLQDVLTERAGATADLTAGVAAGVARFGVEVLEVALRDVTVPGEVRRGLLELAVARHESAARLERARGETAALRALANGTRALQDNPALLQLRTVQAAVERGGQVVLHVGEVAG
;
A
#
# COMPACT_ATOMS: atom_id res chain seq x y z
N MET A 1 38.51 12.02 42.53
CA MET A 1 37.43 11.08 42.17
C MET A 1 37.36 10.93 40.66
N ALA A 2 37.47 9.69 40.17
CA ALA A 2 37.25 9.36 38.77
C ALA A 2 35.74 9.40 38.48
N ARG A 3 35.34 10.21 37.51
CA ARG A 3 33.94 10.31 37.08
C ARG A 3 33.64 9.13 36.15
N HIS A 4 32.63 8.36 36.49
CA HIS A 4 32.16 7.25 35.69
C HIS A 4 30.92 7.68 34.92
N VAL A 5 30.72 7.14 33.73
CA VAL A 5 29.47 7.22 32.98
C VAL A 5 28.96 5.80 32.76
N THR A 6 27.67 5.59 32.94
CA THR A 6 27.03 4.31 32.64
C THR A 6 26.21 4.50 31.37
N VAL A 7 26.58 3.80 30.31
CA VAL A 7 25.85 3.77 29.04
C VAL A 7 24.84 2.62 29.12
N ARG A 8 23.58 2.90 28.82
CA ARG A 8 22.50 1.92 28.87
C ARG A 8 22.53 1.01 27.63
N THR A 9 21.99 -0.19 27.76
CA THR A 9 21.76 -1.06 26.59
C THR A 9 20.86 -0.35 25.58
N GLY A 10 21.22 -0.43 24.30
CA GLY A 10 20.52 0.25 23.21
C GLY A 10 20.96 1.69 22.97
N THR A 11 21.93 2.21 23.72
CA THR A 11 22.52 3.53 23.45
C THR A 11 24.04 3.46 23.30
N ARG A 12 24.61 4.46 22.64
CA ARG A 12 26.06 4.70 22.57
C ARG A 12 26.36 6.10 23.06
N ALA A 13 27.50 6.29 23.70
CA ALA A 13 27.92 7.61 24.17
C ALA A 13 29.10 8.13 23.37
N VAL A 14 28.95 9.30 22.76
CA VAL A 14 30.02 10.04 22.09
C VAL A 14 30.66 10.96 23.12
N VAL A 15 31.97 10.78 23.33
CA VAL A 15 32.74 11.57 24.29
C VAL A 15 33.57 12.59 23.54
N THR A 16 33.32 13.85 23.86
CA THR A 16 34.04 14.99 23.29
C THR A 16 34.86 15.66 24.39
N VAL A 17 36.14 15.88 24.13
CA VAL A 17 37.08 16.52 25.06
C VAL A 17 37.68 17.74 24.36
N ASP A 18 37.49 18.91 24.96
CA ASP A 18 37.94 20.20 24.42
C ASP A 18 37.52 20.44 22.96
N GLY A 19 36.33 19.93 22.59
CA GLY A 19 35.74 20.06 21.25
C GLY A 19 36.09 18.93 20.26
N LEU A 20 36.99 18.02 20.62
CA LEU A 20 37.39 16.89 19.77
C LEU A 20 36.70 15.60 20.22
N VAL A 21 36.16 14.84 19.28
CA VAL A 21 35.61 13.50 19.54
C VAL A 21 36.77 12.56 19.83
N VAL A 22 36.79 11.98 21.04
CA VAL A 22 37.91 11.13 21.49
C VAL A 22 37.53 9.65 21.63
N ALA A 23 36.25 9.34 21.82
CA ALA A 23 35.78 7.97 21.98
C ALA A 23 34.29 7.84 21.71
N VAL A 24 33.89 6.64 21.25
CA VAL A 24 32.51 6.16 21.26
C VAL A 24 32.46 4.99 22.23
N LEU A 25 31.57 5.07 23.23
CA LEU A 25 31.43 4.08 24.28
C LEU A 25 30.19 3.21 24.06
N ASP A 26 30.40 1.89 24.05
CA ASP A 26 29.33 0.89 24.04
C ASP A 26 28.61 0.78 25.41
N PRO A 27 27.47 0.08 25.50
CA PRO A 27 26.77 -0.15 26.76
C PRO A 27 27.68 -0.70 27.86
N GLY A 28 27.61 -0.10 29.05
CA GLY A 28 28.48 -0.46 30.17
C GLY A 28 28.94 0.73 31.01
N ARG A 29 29.66 0.44 32.09
CA ARG A 29 30.24 1.45 32.99
C ARG A 29 31.64 1.80 32.54
N HIS A 30 31.85 3.04 32.13
CA HIS A 30 33.12 3.53 31.61
C HIS A 30 33.72 4.61 32.50
N ARG A 31 35.05 4.61 32.58
CA ARG A 31 35.80 5.65 33.27
C ARG A 31 36.20 6.74 32.27
N LEU A 32 35.85 7.98 32.55
CA LEU A 32 36.20 9.09 31.65
C LEU A 32 37.67 9.52 31.85
N PRO A 33 38.46 9.71 30.78
CA PRO A 33 39.90 10.00 30.88
C PRO A 33 40.18 11.46 31.28
N GLY A 34 41.00 11.74 32.30
CA GLY A 34 41.49 13.10 32.68
C GLY A 34 40.64 13.89 33.68
N ARG A 35 41.15 15.03 34.20
CA ARG A 35 40.46 15.87 35.21
C ARG A 35 40.33 17.38 34.87
N ARG A 36 41.04 17.89 33.86
CA ARG A 36 41.16 19.34 33.58
C ARG A 36 40.48 19.84 32.30
N SER A 37 40.17 18.96 31.35
CA SER A 37 39.51 19.32 30.09
C SER A 37 38.00 19.48 30.20
N ARG A 38 37.41 20.37 29.38
CA ARG A 38 35.96 20.49 29.20
C ARG A 38 35.46 19.25 28.46
N ARG A 39 34.44 18.60 29.02
CA ARG A 39 33.90 17.33 28.50
C ARG A 39 32.44 17.52 28.13
N ALA A 40 32.06 16.99 26.99
CA ALA A 40 30.69 16.69 26.66
C ALA A 40 30.56 15.17 26.47
N VAL A 41 29.48 14.61 26.99
CA VAL A 41 29.10 13.23 26.71
C VAL A 41 27.69 13.29 26.16
N GLU A 42 27.55 12.94 24.90
CA GLU A 42 26.27 12.88 24.22
C GLU A 42 25.85 11.42 24.10
N VAL A 43 24.65 11.09 24.56
CA VAL A 43 24.12 9.73 24.49
C VAL A 43 23.16 9.66 23.32
N VAL A 44 23.49 8.82 22.35
CA VAL A 44 22.72 8.60 21.13
C VAL A 44 22.03 7.24 21.21
N ASP A 45 20.72 7.22 20.92
CA ASP A 45 19.96 5.98 20.81
C ASP A 45 20.25 5.31 19.45
N VAL A 46 20.63 4.04 19.49
CA VAL A 46 20.95 3.24 18.30
C VAL A 46 19.87 2.21 17.98
N ARG A 47 18.78 2.20 18.76
CA ARG A 47 17.61 1.35 18.49
C ARG A 47 16.83 1.87 17.30
N GLU A 48 16.01 0.99 16.75
CA GLU A 48 15.05 1.38 15.72
C GLU A 48 14.10 2.45 16.23
N ASN A 49 13.93 3.48 15.43
CA ASN A 49 13.03 4.58 15.66
C ASN A 49 12.03 4.66 14.51
N LEU A 50 10.78 4.99 14.85
CA LEU A 50 9.71 5.21 13.90
C LEU A 50 9.41 6.71 13.81
N LEU A 51 9.69 7.27 12.65
CA LEU A 51 9.41 8.65 12.32
C LEU A 51 8.12 8.74 11.51
N LEU A 52 7.08 9.33 12.09
CA LEU A 52 5.81 9.58 11.41
C LEU A 52 5.81 10.99 10.82
N ILE A 53 5.51 11.07 9.52
CA ILE A 53 5.39 12.33 8.79
C ILE A 53 3.95 12.42 8.30
N THR A 54 3.17 13.19 9.04
CA THR A 54 1.74 13.31 8.80
C THR A 54 1.43 14.45 7.84
N SER A 55 0.36 14.28 7.07
CA SER A 55 -0.34 15.36 6.36
C SER A 55 0.56 16.19 5.44
N GLN A 56 0.97 15.58 4.34
CA GLN A 56 1.61 16.25 3.21
C GLN A 56 0.62 16.37 2.06
N GLU A 57 0.82 17.33 1.15
CA GLU A 57 -0.01 17.51 -0.04
C GLU A 57 0.88 17.58 -1.29
N ALA A 58 0.55 16.77 -2.30
CA ALA A 58 1.20 16.73 -3.60
C ALA A 58 0.16 16.57 -4.70
N ALA A 59 0.51 16.95 -5.92
CA ALA A 59 -0.28 16.62 -7.10
C ALA A 59 0.25 15.30 -7.66
N ALA A 60 -0.66 14.37 -7.96
CA ALA A 60 -0.39 13.26 -8.88
C ALA A 60 -0.50 13.77 -10.33
N LEU A 61 -0.16 12.94 -11.32
CA LEU A 61 -0.23 13.32 -12.74
C LEU A 61 -1.63 13.77 -13.18
N ASP A 62 -2.68 13.17 -12.62
CA ASP A 62 -4.07 13.32 -13.02
C ASP A 62 -4.96 13.99 -11.96
N VAL A 63 -4.50 14.03 -10.71
CA VAL A 63 -5.29 14.54 -9.58
C VAL A 63 -4.48 15.53 -8.73
N PRO A 64 -4.95 16.79 -8.60
CA PRO A 64 -4.34 17.75 -7.68
C PRO A 64 -4.76 17.47 -6.22
N GLY A 65 -3.94 17.95 -5.29
CA GLY A 65 -4.29 17.97 -3.86
C GLY A 65 -4.35 16.60 -3.19
N VAL A 66 -3.60 15.62 -3.68
CA VAL A 66 -3.46 14.30 -3.04
C VAL A 66 -2.74 14.49 -1.71
N ARG A 67 -3.43 14.19 -0.63
CA ARG A 67 -2.87 14.22 0.72
C ARG A 67 -2.35 12.87 1.10
N PHE A 68 -1.15 12.83 1.68
CA PHE A 68 -0.50 11.60 2.04
C PHE A 68 0.23 11.69 3.38
N ALA A 69 0.46 10.52 3.98
CA ALA A 69 1.30 10.36 5.17
C ALA A 69 2.31 9.24 4.93
N ILE A 70 3.53 9.44 5.41
CA ILE A 70 4.61 8.46 5.32
C ILE A 70 5.15 8.12 6.71
N ALA A 71 5.69 6.92 6.83
CA ALA A 71 6.39 6.45 8.01
C ALA A 71 7.79 6.00 7.61
N VAL A 72 8.79 6.39 8.39
CA VAL A 72 10.20 6.02 8.17
C VAL A 72 10.69 5.24 9.38
N ARG A 73 11.08 3.99 9.18
CA ARG A 73 11.85 3.23 10.15
C ARG A 73 13.32 3.43 9.87
N LEU A 74 14.05 3.83 10.89
CA LEU A 74 15.48 4.08 10.81
C LEU A 74 16.17 3.68 12.11
N ARG A 75 17.49 3.54 12.06
CA ARG A 75 18.33 3.44 13.26
C ARG A 75 19.62 4.21 13.08
N THR A 76 20.22 4.65 14.18
CA THR A 76 21.53 5.30 14.14
C THR A 76 22.63 4.24 14.09
N VAL A 77 23.45 4.25 13.04
CA VAL A 77 24.58 3.33 12.86
C VAL A 77 25.92 3.98 13.24
N ASP A 78 26.07 5.27 12.94
CA ASP A 78 27.24 6.06 13.32
C ASP A 78 26.82 7.23 14.23
N PRO A 79 26.98 7.08 15.55
CA PRO A 79 26.60 8.11 16.51
C PRO A 79 27.48 9.35 16.44
N VAL A 80 28.70 9.26 15.88
CA VAL A 80 29.57 10.43 15.69
C VAL A 80 29.03 11.27 14.55
N ALA A 81 28.84 10.67 13.38
CA ALA A 81 28.27 11.38 12.23
C ALA A 81 26.89 11.97 12.55
N PHE A 82 26.06 11.24 13.30
CA PHE A 82 24.77 11.71 13.79
C PHE A 82 24.88 13.00 14.61
N GLY A 83 25.85 13.10 15.53
CA GLY A 83 26.01 14.29 16.37
C GLY A 83 26.80 15.44 15.72
N THR A 84 27.61 15.17 14.70
CA THR A 84 28.56 16.17 14.16
C THR A 84 28.22 16.71 12.77
N VAL A 85 27.54 15.92 11.93
CA VAL A 85 27.31 16.30 10.52
C VAL A 85 26.12 17.25 10.38
N SER A 86 25.07 17.06 11.19
CA SER A 86 23.87 17.90 11.18
C SER A 86 23.49 18.34 12.59
N GLN A 87 22.87 19.52 12.68
CA GLN A 87 22.26 20.00 13.92
C GLN A 87 21.02 19.18 14.29
N SER A 88 20.29 18.65 13.30
CA SER A 88 19.12 17.82 13.50
C SER A 88 19.01 16.76 12.39
N PRO A 89 19.72 15.63 12.54
CA PRO A 89 19.70 14.54 11.55
C PRO A 89 18.28 14.02 11.27
N LEU A 90 17.41 13.99 12.28
CA LEU A 90 16.04 13.53 12.12
C LEU A 90 15.21 14.49 11.26
N ASP A 91 15.46 15.80 11.33
CA ASP A 91 14.79 16.76 10.45
C ASP A 91 15.27 16.66 9.00
N ASP A 92 16.57 16.41 8.80
CA ASP A 92 17.10 16.13 7.46
C ASP A 92 16.49 14.86 6.86
N VAL A 93 16.32 13.80 7.67
CA VAL A 93 15.62 12.59 7.23
C VAL A 93 14.15 12.89 6.93
N ARG A 94 13.46 13.69 7.76
CA ARG A 94 12.07 14.11 7.49
C ARG A 94 11.97 14.81 6.15
N LEU A 95 12.85 15.77 5.89
CA LEU A 95 12.86 16.54 4.65
C LEU A 95 13.15 15.64 3.44
N SER A 96 14.16 14.77 3.53
CA SER A 96 14.50 13.84 2.45
C SER A 96 13.34 12.89 2.13
N ALA A 97 12.66 12.37 3.15
CA ALA A 97 11.48 11.52 2.98
C ALA A 97 10.29 12.27 2.39
N GLN A 98 10.04 13.52 2.78
CA GLN A 98 8.99 14.36 2.21
C GLN A 98 9.22 14.62 0.72
N VAL A 99 10.44 14.99 0.33
CA VAL A 99 10.80 15.26 -1.06
C VAL A 99 10.67 13.98 -1.90
N ALA A 100 11.27 12.87 -1.44
CA ALA A 100 11.18 11.60 -2.15
C ALA A 100 9.74 11.12 -2.36
N ALA A 101 8.90 11.23 -1.33
CA ALA A 101 7.48 10.86 -1.42
C ALA A 101 6.70 11.77 -2.37
N ARG A 102 6.96 13.08 -2.33
CA ARG A 102 6.34 14.04 -3.23
C ARG A 102 6.69 13.75 -4.70
N ASP A 103 7.96 13.50 -4.99
CA ASP A 103 8.42 13.20 -6.34
C ASP A 103 7.86 11.87 -6.84
N TRP A 104 7.80 10.86 -5.97
CA TRP A 104 7.22 9.56 -6.30
C TRP A 104 5.75 9.65 -6.68
N ILE A 105 4.95 10.44 -5.93
CA ILE A 105 3.53 10.69 -6.21
C ILE A 105 3.37 11.52 -7.49
N ALA A 106 4.18 12.58 -7.67
CA ALA A 106 4.09 13.47 -8.83
C ALA A 106 4.39 12.77 -10.16
N ALA A 107 5.19 11.70 -10.14
CA ALA A 107 5.54 10.91 -11.31
C ALA A 107 4.48 9.87 -11.71
N ARG A 108 3.37 9.72 -10.97
CA ARG A 108 2.42 8.61 -11.11
C ARG A 108 0.98 9.10 -11.15
N THR A 109 0.09 8.28 -11.70
CA THR A 109 -1.36 8.53 -11.61
C THR A 109 -1.87 8.16 -10.21
N LEU A 110 -3.00 8.74 -9.79
CA LEU A 110 -3.62 8.39 -8.52
C LEU A 110 -3.89 6.88 -8.42
N GLN A 111 -4.32 6.25 -9.51
CA GLN A 111 -4.60 4.82 -9.52
C GLN A 111 -3.34 4.02 -9.21
N ASP A 112 -2.21 4.34 -9.86
CA ASP A 112 -0.92 3.66 -9.64
C ASP A 112 -0.45 3.83 -8.19
N VAL A 113 -0.58 5.05 -7.65
CA VAL A 113 -0.28 5.35 -6.24
C VAL A 113 -1.08 4.47 -5.28
N LEU A 114 -2.33 4.16 -5.62
CA LEU A 114 -3.21 3.32 -4.79
C LEU A 114 -2.94 1.83 -4.94
N THR A 115 -2.57 1.36 -6.14
CA THR A 115 -2.34 -0.06 -6.43
C THR A 115 -0.91 -0.53 -6.14
N GLU A 116 0.11 0.29 -6.38
CA GLU A 116 1.53 -0.11 -6.32
C GLU A 116 2.20 0.18 -4.96
N ARG A 117 1.49 -0.07 -3.85
CA ARG A 117 2.06 0.24 -2.51
C ARG A 117 3.37 -0.49 -2.21
N ALA A 118 3.53 -1.72 -2.69
CA ALA A 118 4.77 -2.48 -2.49
C ALA A 118 5.96 -1.89 -3.27
N GLY A 119 5.72 -1.41 -4.50
CA GLY A 119 6.72 -0.71 -5.30
C GLY A 119 7.11 0.63 -4.68
N ALA A 120 6.13 1.35 -4.11
CA ALA A 120 6.36 2.59 -3.39
C ALA A 120 7.37 2.43 -2.25
N THR A 121 7.24 1.38 -1.43
CA THR A 121 8.15 1.16 -0.30
C THR A 121 9.60 1.00 -0.74
N ALA A 122 9.86 0.21 -1.79
CA ALA A 122 11.22 -0.02 -2.26
C ALA A 122 11.86 1.24 -2.83
N ASP A 123 11.15 1.94 -3.73
CA ASP A 123 11.64 3.17 -4.38
C ASP A 123 11.91 4.27 -3.36
N LEU A 124 10.98 4.49 -2.44
CA LEU A 124 11.11 5.52 -1.40
C LEU A 124 12.24 5.18 -0.43
N THR A 125 12.38 3.93 -0.03
CA THR A 125 13.46 3.51 0.87
C THR A 125 14.82 3.76 0.23
N ALA A 126 15.00 3.39 -1.05
CA ALA A 126 16.24 3.62 -1.78
C ALA A 126 16.54 5.12 -1.95
N GLY A 127 15.54 5.92 -2.33
CA GLY A 127 15.69 7.36 -2.51
C GLY A 127 16.07 8.09 -1.23
N VAL A 128 15.41 7.78 -0.12
CA VAL A 128 15.71 8.40 1.18
C VAL A 128 17.06 7.92 1.71
N ALA A 129 17.36 6.62 1.64
CA ALA A 129 18.63 6.07 2.12
C ALA A 129 19.85 6.75 1.47
N ALA A 130 19.79 6.98 0.15
CA ALA A 130 20.85 7.67 -0.59
C ALA A 130 21.05 9.13 -0.12
N GLY A 131 19.97 9.83 0.24
CA GLY A 131 20.03 11.22 0.69
C GLY A 131 20.58 11.40 2.11
N VAL A 132 20.39 10.39 2.98
CA VAL A 132 20.63 10.53 4.44
C VAL A 132 21.82 9.74 4.97
N ALA A 133 22.45 8.87 4.17
CA ALA A 133 23.55 8.02 4.60
C ALA A 133 24.71 8.79 5.28
N ARG A 134 24.97 10.03 4.84
CA ARG A 134 26.01 10.89 5.41
C ARG A 134 25.78 11.30 6.88
N PHE A 135 24.54 11.20 7.37
CA PHE A 135 24.17 11.61 8.73
C PHE A 135 24.33 10.48 9.76
N GLY A 136 24.93 9.34 9.38
CA GLY A 136 25.12 8.21 10.29
C GLY A 136 23.83 7.45 10.64
N VAL A 137 22.80 7.60 9.81
CA VAL A 137 21.52 6.89 9.94
C VAL A 137 21.36 5.86 8.83
N GLU A 138 20.80 4.71 9.19
CA GLU A 138 20.37 3.68 8.26
C GLU A 138 18.84 3.69 8.19
N VAL A 139 18.31 3.86 6.98
CA VAL A 139 16.88 3.77 6.71
C VAL A 139 16.53 2.31 6.44
N LEU A 140 15.68 1.74 7.29
CA LEU A 140 15.25 0.35 7.20
C LEU A 140 14.07 0.20 6.26
N GLU A 141 13.11 1.12 6.35
CA GLU A 141 11.86 1.06 5.59
C GLU A 141 11.23 2.46 5.51
N VAL A 142 10.75 2.84 4.32
CA VAL A 142 9.87 3.99 4.12
C VAL A 142 8.54 3.49 3.58
N ALA A 143 7.45 3.69 4.32
CA ALA A 143 6.13 3.21 3.95
C ALA A 143 5.15 4.37 3.72
N LEU A 144 4.40 4.29 2.61
CA LEU A 144 3.26 5.16 2.35
C LEU A 144 2.06 4.66 3.17
N ARG A 145 1.73 5.38 4.25
CA ARG A 145 0.73 4.96 5.22
C ARG A 145 -0.68 5.24 4.70
N ASP A 146 -0.96 6.51 4.46
CA ASP A 146 -2.29 7.00 4.08
C ASP A 146 -2.20 7.83 2.80
N VAL A 147 -3.17 7.65 1.90
CA VAL A 147 -3.36 8.46 0.70
C VAL A 147 -4.83 8.82 0.63
N THR A 148 -5.11 10.11 0.56
CA THR A 148 -6.46 10.66 0.54
C THR A 148 -6.56 11.74 -0.51
N VAL A 149 -7.70 11.79 -1.20
CA VAL A 149 -7.97 12.80 -2.21
C VAL A 149 -9.00 13.83 -1.72
N PRO A 150 -9.00 15.05 -2.28
CA PRO A 150 -10.00 16.08 -1.98
C PRO A 150 -11.43 15.57 -2.18
N GLY A 151 -12.38 16.11 -1.43
CA GLY A 151 -13.76 15.64 -1.42
C GLY A 151 -14.46 15.78 -2.78
N GLU A 152 -14.12 16.82 -3.53
CA GLU A 152 -14.61 17.13 -4.87
C GLU A 152 -14.18 16.03 -5.85
N VAL A 153 -12.88 15.71 -5.88
CA VAL A 153 -12.33 14.66 -6.75
C VAL A 153 -12.88 13.30 -6.36
N ARG A 154 -12.96 13.01 -5.06
CA ARG A 154 -13.52 11.74 -4.56
C ARG A 154 -14.94 11.51 -5.07
N ARG A 155 -15.79 12.54 -5.02
CA ARG A 155 -17.17 12.46 -5.51
C ARG A 155 -17.21 12.14 -7.00
N GLY A 156 -16.44 12.85 -7.81
CA GLY A 156 -16.36 12.58 -9.26
C GLY A 156 -15.86 11.18 -9.60
N LEU A 157 -14.85 10.68 -8.88
CA LEU A 157 -14.35 9.31 -9.05
C LEU A 157 -15.39 8.25 -8.65
N LEU A 158 -16.15 8.49 -7.57
CA LEU A 158 -17.24 7.60 -7.15
C LEU A 158 -18.36 7.57 -8.19
N GLU A 159 -18.79 8.73 -8.69
CA GLU A 159 -19.81 8.82 -9.76
C GLU A 159 -19.36 8.07 -11.02
N LEU A 160 -18.10 8.27 -11.43
CA LEU A 160 -17.52 7.56 -12.57
C LEU A 160 -17.46 6.05 -12.36
N ALA A 161 -17.05 5.61 -11.16
CA ALA A 161 -16.98 4.20 -10.81
C ALA A 161 -18.37 3.54 -10.84
N VAL A 162 -19.38 4.21 -10.28
CA VAL A 162 -20.78 3.76 -10.32
C VAL A 162 -21.27 3.66 -11.77
N ALA A 163 -21.06 4.70 -12.58
CA ALA A 163 -21.47 4.69 -13.99
C ALA A 163 -20.81 3.57 -14.80
N ARG A 164 -19.51 3.32 -14.58
CA ARG A 164 -18.78 2.21 -15.21
C ARG A 164 -19.33 0.85 -14.79
N HIS A 165 -19.58 0.68 -13.49
CA HIS A 165 -20.14 -0.56 -12.96
C HIS A 165 -21.56 -0.83 -13.49
N GLU A 166 -22.41 0.20 -13.56
CA GLU A 166 -23.74 0.10 -14.16
C GLU A 166 -23.69 -0.24 -15.64
N SER A 167 -22.79 0.40 -16.39
CA SER A 167 -22.60 0.13 -17.81
C SER A 167 -22.17 -1.32 -18.05
N ALA A 168 -21.20 -1.81 -17.27
CA ALA A 168 -20.74 -3.20 -17.33
C ALA A 168 -21.88 -4.19 -17.00
N ALA A 169 -22.66 -3.91 -15.95
CA ALA A 169 -23.80 -4.74 -15.59
C ALA A 169 -24.90 -4.75 -16.67
N ARG A 170 -25.17 -3.62 -17.32
CA ARG A 170 -26.12 -3.54 -18.45
C ARG A 170 -25.63 -4.34 -19.65
N LEU A 171 -24.34 -4.25 -19.98
CA LEU A 171 -23.75 -5.02 -21.07
C LEU A 171 -23.85 -6.53 -20.81
N GLU A 172 -23.59 -6.95 -19.58
CA GLU A 172 -23.69 -8.37 -19.21
C GLU A 172 -25.12 -8.89 -19.27
N ARG A 173 -26.10 -8.10 -18.80
CA ARG A 173 -27.53 -8.44 -18.96
C ARG A 173 -27.93 -8.55 -20.43
N ALA A 174 -27.55 -7.59 -21.26
CA ALA A 174 -27.87 -7.62 -22.70
C ALA A 174 -27.27 -8.85 -23.40
N ARG A 175 -26.05 -9.25 -23.02
CA ARG A 175 -25.42 -10.50 -23.49
C ARG A 175 -26.20 -11.73 -23.05
N GLY A 176 -26.59 -11.79 -21.77
CA GLY A 176 -27.41 -12.85 -21.22
C GLY A 176 -28.78 -12.98 -21.92
N GLU A 177 -29.47 -11.86 -22.13
CA GLU A 177 -30.74 -11.79 -22.84
C GLU A 177 -30.61 -12.27 -24.30
N THR A 178 -29.56 -11.82 -25.00
CA THR A 178 -29.29 -12.26 -26.38
C THR A 178 -29.00 -13.76 -26.45
N ALA A 179 -28.21 -14.28 -25.51
CA ALA A 179 -27.91 -15.71 -25.42
C ALA A 179 -29.18 -16.53 -25.14
N ALA A 180 -30.03 -16.08 -24.22
CA ALA A 180 -31.31 -16.72 -23.91
C ALA A 180 -32.26 -16.72 -25.12
N LEU A 181 -32.41 -15.60 -25.82
CA LEU A 181 -33.24 -15.50 -27.03
C LEU A 181 -32.74 -16.41 -28.15
N ARG A 182 -31.42 -16.51 -28.35
CA ARG A 182 -30.83 -17.44 -29.33
C ARG A 182 -31.10 -18.90 -28.96
N ALA A 183 -30.94 -19.25 -27.69
CA ALA A 183 -31.23 -20.60 -27.21
C ALA A 183 -32.71 -20.96 -27.43
N LEU A 184 -33.62 -20.03 -27.11
CA LEU A 184 -35.06 -20.19 -27.36
C LEU A 184 -35.37 -20.36 -28.84
N ALA A 185 -34.85 -19.49 -29.71
CA ALA A 185 -35.08 -19.57 -31.16
C ALA A 185 -34.59 -20.89 -31.75
N ASN A 186 -33.40 -21.36 -31.33
CA ASN A 186 -32.89 -22.67 -31.75
C ASN A 186 -33.75 -23.82 -31.23
N GLY A 187 -34.23 -23.75 -29.99
CA GLY A 187 -35.19 -24.70 -29.44
C GLY A 187 -36.51 -24.74 -30.22
N THR A 188 -37.06 -23.58 -30.58
CA THR A 188 -38.28 -23.48 -31.39
C THR A 188 -38.08 -24.09 -32.78
N ARG A 189 -36.95 -23.84 -33.45
CA ARG A 189 -36.65 -24.49 -34.75
C ARG A 189 -36.60 -26.00 -34.63
N ALA A 190 -35.90 -26.53 -33.63
CA ALA A 190 -35.83 -27.98 -33.40
C ALA A 190 -37.22 -28.61 -33.17
N LEU A 191 -38.12 -27.89 -32.49
CA LEU A 191 -39.52 -28.31 -32.30
C LEU A 191 -40.35 -28.27 -33.59
N GLN A 192 -40.11 -27.28 -34.47
CA GLN A 192 -40.76 -27.19 -35.77
C GLN A 192 -40.30 -28.31 -36.71
N ASP A 193 -38.99 -28.59 -36.72
CA ASP A 193 -38.38 -29.64 -37.54
C ASP A 193 -38.80 -31.04 -37.08
N ASN A 194 -39.13 -31.21 -35.79
CA ASN A 194 -39.59 -32.48 -35.24
C ASN A 194 -40.76 -32.28 -34.24
N PRO A 195 -42.02 -32.33 -34.73
CA PRO A 195 -43.21 -32.12 -33.90
C PRO A 195 -43.36 -33.12 -32.74
N ALA A 196 -42.82 -34.33 -32.87
CA ALA A 196 -42.86 -35.34 -31.82
C ALA A 196 -42.02 -34.95 -30.59
N LEU A 197 -40.98 -34.12 -30.76
CA LEU A 197 -40.21 -33.57 -29.63
C LEU A 197 -41.09 -32.73 -28.71
N LEU A 198 -42.09 -32.02 -29.25
CA LEU A 198 -42.97 -31.18 -28.45
C LEU A 198 -43.83 -32.02 -27.52
N GLN A 199 -44.40 -33.12 -28.03
CA GLN A 199 -45.15 -34.09 -27.22
C GLN A 199 -44.27 -34.72 -26.13
N LEU A 200 -43.06 -35.15 -26.47
CA LEU A 200 -42.10 -35.69 -25.49
C LEU A 200 -41.73 -34.66 -24.42
N ARG A 201 -41.46 -33.40 -24.80
CA ARG A 201 -41.18 -32.29 -23.86
C ARG A 201 -42.36 -32.03 -22.93
N THR A 202 -43.60 -32.09 -23.44
CA THR A 202 -44.81 -31.89 -22.63
C THR A 202 -44.99 -33.02 -21.63
N VAL A 203 -44.79 -34.28 -22.04
CA VAL A 203 -44.83 -35.44 -21.13
C VAL A 203 -43.75 -35.31 -20.05
N GLN A 204 -42.52 -35.00 -20.44
CA GLN A 204 -41.40 -34.85 -19.52
C GLN A 204 -41.63 -33.71 -18.51
N ALA A 205 -42.13 -32.55 -18.96
CA ALA A 205 -42.48 -31.43 -18.09
C ALA A 205 -43.65 -31.75 -17.15
N ALA A 206 -44.63 -32.55 -17.58
CA ALA A 206 -45.71 -33.02 -16.72
C ALA A 206 -45.18 -33.94 -15.61
N VAL A 207 -44.30 -34.90 -15.96
CA VAL A 207 -43.68 -35.83 -15.00
C VAL A 207 -42.79 -35.09 -14.00
N GLU A 208 -41.96 -34.14 -14.45
CA GLU A 208 -41.08 -33.33 -13.56
C GLU A 208 -41.87 -32.53 -12.52
N ARG A 209 -43.11 -32.12 -12.85
CA ARG A 209 -44.00 -31.41 -11.92
C ARG A 209 -44.94 -32.35 -11.15
N GLY A 210 -44.75 -33.66 -11.24
CA GLY A 210 -45.56 -34.67 -10.54
C GLY A 210 -46.93 -34.95 -11.16
N GLY A 211 -47.18 -34.55 -12.41
CA GLY A 211 -48.39 -34.88 -13.16
C GLY A 211 -48.37 -36.30 -13.72
N GLN A 212 -49.54 -36.95 -13.77
CA GLN A 212 -49.73 -38.22 -14.47
C GLN A 212 -50.15 -37.99 -15.93
N VAL A 213 -49.52 -38.70 -16.86
CA VAL A 213 -49.85 -38.68 -18.29
C VAL A 213 -50.43 -40.05 -18.68
N VAL A 214 -51.65 -40.07 -19.21
CA VAL A 214 -52.31 -41.28 -19.71
C VAL A 214 -52.25 -41.27 -21.24
N LEU A 215 -51.60 -42.27 -21.83
CA LEU A 215 -51.47 -42.43 -23.28
C LEU A 215 -52.52 -43.45 -23.77
N HIS A 216 -53.43 -43.01 -24.65
CA HIS A 216 -54.34 -43.91 -25.35
C HIS A 216 -53.72 -44.31 -26.70
N VAL A 217 -53.24 -45.56 -26.78
CA VAL A 217 -52.76 -46.13 -28.04
C VAL A 217 -53.96 -46.68 -28.80
N GLY A 218 -54.41 -45.97 -29.84
CA GLY A 218 -55.39 -46.50 -30.79
C GLY A 218 -54.70 -47.44 -31.77
N GLU A 219 -55.27 -48.61 -32.01
CA GLU A 219 -54.83 -49.51 -33.09
C GLU A 219 -55.00 -48.79 -34.45
N VAL A 220 -53.90 -48.67 -35.18
CA VAL A 220 -53.92 -48.15 -36.56
C VAL A 220 -54.52 -49.25 -37.43
N ALA A 221 -55.77 -49.05 -37.86
CA ALA A 221 -56.41 -49.90 -38.86
C ALA A 221 -55.62 -49.80 -40.17
N GLY A 222 -55.07 -50.94 -40.60
CA GLY A 222 -54.44 -51.11 -41.92
C GLY A 222 -55.45 -51.18 -43.05
#